data_AF-A0A453KYL9-F1
#
_entry.id   AF-A0A453KYL9-F1
#
_cell.length_a   1.000
_cell.length_b   1.000
_cell.length_c   1.000
_cell.angle_alpha   90.00
_cell.angle_beta   90.00
_cell.angle_gamma   90.00
#
_symmetry.space_group_name_H-M   'P 1'
#
loop_
_entity.id
_entity.type
_entity.pdbx_description
1 polymer ?
#
loop_
_entity_poly.entity_id
_entity_poly.type
_entity_poly.pdbx_seq_one_letter_code
_entity_poly.pdbx_strand_id
1 'polypeptide(L)'
;QVKGLLRDRLDGKTSGGSSGKTSGGSREKKTEPNESVELNSSNFDELVVKSKDLWIVEFFAPWCGHCKKLAPEWKRAAKNLKGQVKLGHIDCDSDKSLMSKYKVEGFPTILVFGADKESPFPYQGARAASAIESFALEQLEANAAPPEVSELTSADVMEEKCASAAICFVSFLPDILDSKAEGRNKYLELLLSVAEKFKKSPYSFVWAGAGKQADLEKQVGVGGYGYPAMVALNVKKGAYAPLRSAFELAEITEFVKEAGRGGKGNLPLEGAPTVVQSEPWDGKDGEVIEEDEFSLEELMADSSAPNDEL
;
A
#
# COMPACT_ATOMS: atom_id res chain seq x y z
N GLN A 1 -26.25 20.35 32.38
CA GLN A 1 -26.37 18.88 32.21
C GLN A 1 -25.79 18.37 30.89
N VAL A 2 -25.76 19.15 29.79
CA VAL A 2 -25.20 18.75 28.48
C VAL A 2 -23.67 18.49 28.49
N LYS A 3 -22.88 19.30 29.20
CA LYS A 3 -21.41 19.13 29.32
C LYS A 3 -20.96 17.89 30.12
N GLY A 4 -21.85 17.25 30.87
CA GLY A 4 -21.53 16.07 31.69
C GLY A 4 -21.50 14.76 30.90
N LEU A 5 -22.37 14.63 29.88
CA LEU A 5 -22.52 13.42 29.08
C LEU A 5 -21.49 13.29 27.97
N LEU A 6 -21.02 14.43 27.41
CA LEU A 6 -19.80 14.46 26.61
C LEU A 6 -18.63 13.93 27.44
N ARG A 7 -18.47 14.40 28.68
CA ARG A 7 -17.45 13.89 29.61
C ARG A 7 -17.56 12.40 29.91
N ASP A 8 -18.76 11.82 30.03
CA ASP A 8 -18.90 10.37 30.27
C ASP A 8 -18.60 9.52 29.01
N ARG A 9 -18.68 10.10 27.79
CA ARG A 9 -18.18 9.48 26.56
C ARG A 9 -16.65 9.56 26.44
N LEU A 10 -16.06 10.67 26.90
CA LEU A 10 -14.62 10.93 26.93
C LEU A 10 -13.92 10.08 28.02
N ASP A 11 -14.44 10.13 29.25
CA ASP A 11 -13.90 9.50 30.44
C ASP A 11 -14.76 8.30 30.85
N GLY A 12 -14.31 7.09 30.56
CA GLY A 12 -15.00 5.87 30.96
C GLY A 12 -15.26 5.84 32.46
N LYS A 13 -16.52 5.97 32.88
CA LYS A 13 -16.93 5.65 34.25
C LYS A 13 -18.21 4.82 34.22
N THR A 14 -18.04 3.52 34.42
CA THR A 14 -19.13 2.60 34.72
C THR A 14 -19.67 2.91 36.11
N SER A 15 -21.00 3.04 36.22
CA SER A 15 -21.70 3.31 37.47
C SER A 15 -21.82 2.04 38.31
N GLY A 16 -21.00 1.90 39.35
CA GLY A 16 -21.20 1.00 40.48
C GLY A 16 -21.13 1.81 41.77
N GLY A 17 -22.21 1.80 42.56
CA GLY A 17 -22.33 2.61 43.78
C GLY A 17 -21.73 1.92 45.02
N SER A 18 -21.09 2.70 45.90
CA SER A 18 -21.32 2.71 47.36
C SER A 18 -20.50 3.82 48.05
N SER A 19 -21.21 4.65 48.81
CA SER A 19 -20.91 5.32 50.09
C SER A 19 -19.45 5.53 50.58
N GLY A 20 -19.09 6.79 50.92
CA GLY A 20 -18.11 7.08 51.99
C GLY A 20 -17.13 8.27 51.81
N LYS A 21 -17.45 9.39 52.47
CA LYS A 21 -16.59 10.47 53.07
C LYS A 21 -15.30 11.00 52.41
N THR A 22 -15.36 12.30 52.11
CA THR A 22 -14.35 13.40 52.24
C THR A 22 -12.85 13.10 52.45
N SER A 23 -12.00 13.59 51.54
CA SER A 23 -10.87 14.51 51.83
C SER A 23 -10.20 14.97 50.53
N GLY A 24 -9.62 16.17 50.56
CA GLY A 24 -9.15 16.92 49.40
C GLY A 24 -7.92 16.36 48.70
N GLY A 25 -7.75 16.81 47.46
CA GLY A 25 -6.58 16.57 46.63
C GLY A 25 -6.89 16.89 45.17
N SER A 26 -6.51 18.08 44.73
CA SER A 26 -6.52 18.46 43.31
C SER A 26 -5.61 17.51 42.53
N ARG A 27 -6.18 16.47 41.95
CA ARG A 27 -5.54 15.64 40.93
C ARG A 27 -5.98 16.16 39.57
N GLU A 28 -5.04 16.77 38.86
CA GLU A 28 -5.13 16.96 37.41
C GLU A 28 -5.45 15.61 36.78
N LYS A 29 -6.64 15.51 36.17
CA LYS A 29 -7.11 14.32 35.50
C LYS A 29 -6.50 14.33 34.10
N LYS A 30 -5.50 13.47 33.86
CA LYS A 30 -5.01 13.16 32.51
C LYS A 30 -6.19 12.63 31.69
N THR A 31 -6.60 13.41 30.69
CA THR A 31 -7.58 13.02 29.68
C THR A 31 -6.97 11.94 28.81
N GLU A 32 -7.52 10.72 28.84
CA GLU A 32 -7.17 9.69 27.86
C GLU A 32 -7.67 10.15 26.48
N PRO A 33 -6.86 10.02 25.41
CA PRO A 33 -7.25 10.47 24.08
C PRO A 33 -8.47 9.69 23.57
N ASN A 34 -9.43 10.40 22.96
CA ASN A 34 -10.53 9.75 22.27
C ASN A 34 -9.99 8.90 21.11
N GLU A 35 -10.28 7.61 21.14
CA GLU A 35 -9.82 6.67 20.10
C GLU A 35 -10.58 6.85 18.77
N SER A 36 -11.79 7.42 18.81
CA SER A 36 -12.52 7.89 17.61
C SER A 36 -12.42 9.41 17.47
N VAL A 37 -12.23 9.91 16.25
CA VAL A 37 -12.05 11.34 15.97
C VAL A 37 -13.38 12.08 16.04
N GLU A 38 -13.42 13.20 16.77
CA GLU A 38 -14.59 14.10 16.77
C GLU A 38 -14.59 14.94 15.50
N LEU A 39 -15.69 14.86 14.75
CA LEU A 39 -15.86 15.55 13.48
C LEU A 39 -17.01 16.57 13.57
N ASN A 40 -16.83 17.69 12.89
CA ASN A 40 -17.81 18.77 12.75
C ASN A 40 -17.56 19.52 11.43
N SER A 41 -18.43 20.47 11.10
CA SER A 41 -18.38 21.23 9.83
C SER A 41 -17.07 21.93 9.57
N SER A 42 -16.31 22.29 10.61
CA SER A 42 -15.04 23.01 10.46
C SER A 42 -13.87 22.09 10.09
N ASN A 43 -13.92 20.80 10.42
CA ASN A 43 -12.81 19.86 10.21
C ASN A 43 -13.16 18.71 9.26
N PHE A 44 -14.44 18.47 8.96
CA PHE A 44 -14.88 17.30 8.20
C PHE A 44 -14.28 17.26 6.80
N ASP A 45 -14.32 18.39 6.09
CA ASP A 45 -13.80 18.44 4.71
C ASP A 45 -12.28 18.21 4.67
N GLU A 46 -11.53 18.73 5.65
CA GLU A 46 -10.08 18.53 5.73
C GLU A 46 -9.71 17.10 6.14
N LEU A 47 -10.35 16.58 7.20
CA LEU A 47 -9.98 15.29 7.76
C LEU A 47 -10.55 14.11 6.99
N VAL A 48 -11.74 14.24 6.41
CA VAL A 48 -12.45 13.14 5.74
C VAL A 48 -12.41 13.29 4.23
N VAL A 49 -12.89 14.41 3.69
CA VAL A 49 -13.08 14.57 2.23
C VAL A 49 -11.74 14.67 1.48
N LYS A 50 -10.75 15.38 2.03
CA LYS A 50 -9.41 15.48 1.44
C LYS A 50 -8.48 14.32 1.81
N SER A 51 -8.93 13.39 2.65
CA SER A 51 -8.12 12.26 3.11
C SER A 51 -8.11 11.13 2.10
N LYS A 52 -6.94 10.51 1.94
CA LYS A 52 -6.78 9.26 1.17
C LYS A 52 -7.25 8.03 1.97
N ASP A 53 -7.27 8.14 3.31
CA ASP A 53 -7.66 7.04 4.19
C ASP A 53 -9.14 6.67 4.05
N LEU A 54 -9.46 5.42 4.39
CA LEU A 54 -10.83 4.95 4.61
C LEU A 54 -11.37 5.55 5.93
N TRP A 55 -12.53 6.20 5.84
CA TRP A 55 -13.23 6.77 6.98
C TRP A 55 -14.58 6.09 7.20
N ILE A 56 -14.89 5.74 8.44
CA ILE A 56 -16.20 5.27 8.85
C ILE A 56 -16.72 6.20 9.94
N VAL A 57 -17.86 6.86 9.69
CA VAL A 57 -18.34 7.97 10.51
C VAL A 57 -19.71 7.66 11.10
N GLU A 58 -19.82 7.73 12.43
CA GLU A 58 -21.09 7.65 13.16
C GLU A 58 -21.73 9.05 13.25
N PHE A 59 -22.95 9.18 12.75
CA PHE A 59 -23.84 10.31 13.00
C PHE A 59 -24.77 9.96 14.16
N PHE A 60 -24.67 10.71 15.26
CA PHE A 60 -25.41 10.42 16.49
C PHE A 60 -26.07 11.67 17.10
N ALA A 61 -26.95 11.44 18.07
CA ALA A 61 -27.45 12.48 18.96
C ALA A 61 -27.33 12.03 20.45
N PRO A 62 -26.98 12.94 21.38
CA PRO A 62 -26.65 12.59 22.77
C PRO A 62 -27.84 12.05 23.57
N TRP A 63 -29.06 12.38 23.16
CA TRP A 63 -30.29 11.90 23.77
C TRP A 63 -30.74 10.53 23.23
N CYS A 64 -30.16 10.04 22.12
CA CYS A 64 -30.58 8.80 21.49
C CYS A 64 -30.13 7.55 22.27
N GLY A 65 -31.08 6.72 22.71
CA GLY A 65 -30.81 5.48 23.43
C GLY A 65 -30.00 4.45 22.64
N HIS A 66 -30.23 4.33 21.33
CA HIS A 66 -29.47 3.42 20.47
C HIS A 66 -28.02 3.89 20.28
N CYS A 67 -27.78 5.19 20.17
CA CYS A 67 -26.43 5.76 20.14
C CYS A 67 -25.66 5.52 21.44
N LYS A 68 -26.35 5.57 22.59
CA LYS A 68 -25.73 5.24 23.89
C LYS A 68 -25.30 3.77 23.96
N LYS A 69 -26.08 2.85 23.37
CA LYS A 69 -25.72 1.43 23.29
C LYS A 69 -24.57 1.16 22.33
N LEU A 70 -24.47 1.89 21.22
CA LEU A 70 -23.39 1.75 20.24
C LEU A 70 -22.06 2.34 20.72
N ALA A 71 -22.09 3.44 21.49
CA ALA A 71 -20.88 4.13 21.95
C ALA A 71 -19.73 3.24 22.51
N PRO A 72 -19.98 2.28 23.42
CA PRO A 72 -18.90 1.40 23.90
C PRO A 72 -18.33 0.48 22.81
N GLU A 73 -19.18 -0.01 21.91
CA GLU A 73 -18.78 -0.84 20.77
C GLU A 73 -17.98 -0.03 19.74
N TRP A 74 -18.41 1.20 19.46
CA TRP A 74 -17.71 2.14 18.58
C TRP A 74 -16.31 2.47 19.10
N LYS A 75 -16.19 2.76 20.41
CA LYS A 75 -14.91 3.03 21.06
C LYS A 75 -13.96 1.82 20.98
N ARG A 76 -14.49 0.60 21.16
CA ARG A 76 -13.71 -0.63 21.04
C ARG A 76 -13.21 -0.83 19.60
N ALA A 77 -14.09 -0.69 18.61
CA ALA A 77 -13.71 -0.80 17.20
C ALA A 77 -12.67 0.26 16.81
N ALA A 78 -12.84 1.51 17.23
CA ALA A 78 -11.90 2.60 16.92
C ALA A 78 -10.52 2.34 17.50
N LYS A 79 -10.46 1.79 18.72
CA LYS A 79 -9.20 1.38 19.34
C LYS A 79 -8.51 0.24 18.57
N ASN A 80 -9.27 -0.79 18.17
CA ASN A 80 -8.74 -1.96 17.49
C ASN A 80 -8.29 -1.65 16.04
N LEU A 81 -8.96 -0.71 15.38
CA LEU A 81 -8.66 -0.29 14.00
C LEU A 81 -7.63 0.84 13.91
N LYS A 82 -7.09 1.29 15.05
CA LYS A 82 -6.13 2.40 15.11
C LYS A 82 -4.92 2.13 14.20
N GLY A 83 -4.65 3.09 13.31
CA GLY A 83 -3.56 3.00 12.33
C GLY A 83 -3.92 2.26 11.04
N GLN A 84 -5.10 1.66 10.94
CA GLN A 84 -5.57 0.95 9.74
C GLN A 84 -6.78 1.66 9.11
N VAL A 85 -7.81 1.97 9.91
CA VAL A 85 -9.04 2.64 9.46
C VAL A 85 -9.39 3.78 10.41
N LYS A 86 -9.84 4.92 9.87
CA LYS A 86 -10.23 6.08 10.67
C LYS A 86 -11.70 5.99 11.06
N LEU A 87 -11.98 5.95 12.37
CA LEU A 87 -13.34 6.04 12.89
C LEU A 87 -13.62 7.45 13.40
N GLY A 88 -14.66 8.07 12.87
CA GLY A 88 -15.13 9.40 13.23
C GLY A 88 -16.50 9.37 13.89
N HIS A 89 -16.86 10.44 14.61
CA HIS A 89 -18.22 10.65 15.09
C HIS A 89 -18.63 12.12 15.00
N ILE A 90 -19.91 12.35 14.70
CA ILE A 90 -20.51 13.69 14.57
C ILE A 90 -21.72 13.76 15.50
N ASP A 91 -21.73 14.77 16.38
CA ASP A 91 -22.91 15.14 17.16
C ASP A 91 -23.83 16.02 16.32
N CYS A 92 -24.87 15.41 15.76
CA CYS A 92 -25.79 16.09 14.86
C CYS A 92 -26.79 17.02 15.57
N ASP A 93 -26.84 17.00 16.91
CA ASP A 93 -27.62 17.98 17.68
C ASP A 93 -26.87 19.32 17.72
N SER A 94 -25.53 19.26 17.80
CA SER A 94 -24.65 20.42 17.76
C SER A 94 -24.36 20.91 16.34
N ASP A 95 -24.34 20.01 15.35
CA ASP A 95 -24.01 20.32 13.97
C ASP A 95 -24.97 19.67 12.98
N LYS A 96 -26.00 20.42 12.59
CA LYS A 96 -27.06 19.97 11.67
C LYS A 96 -26.67 20.07 10.20
N SER A 97 -25.58 20.76 9.87
CA SER A 97 -25.23 21.03 8.47
C SER A 97 -24.76 19.74 7.77
N LEU A 98 -23.90 18.97 8.44
CA LEU A 98 -23.42 17.67 7.95
C LEU A 98 -24.53 16.63 7.86
N MET A 99 -25.48 16.64 8.81
CA MET A 99 -26.68 15.80 8.75
C MET A 99 -27.46 16.07 7.46
N SER A 100 -27.67 17.35 7.13
CA SER A 100 -28.42 17.75 5.93
C SER A 100 -27.64 17.42 4.65
N LYS A 101 -26.33 17.67 4.62
CA LYS A 101 -25.42 17.36 3.50
C LYS A 101 -25.50 15.88 3.11
N TYR A 102 -25.47 14.99 4.09
CA TYR A 102 -25.47 13.53 3.88
C TYR A 102 -26.85 12.88 4.04
N LYS A 103 -27.93 13.68 4.10
CA LYS A 103 -29.33 13.21 4.19
C LYS A 103 -29.55 12.18 5.32
N VAL A 104 -28.99 12.45 6.49
CA VAL A 104 -29.14 11.57 7.66
C VAL A 104 -30.49 11.83 8.32
N GLU A 105 -31.41 10.86 8.24
CA GLU A 105 -32.80 11.00 8.73
C GLU A 105 -33.02 10.41 10.12
N GLY A 106 -32.06 9.64 10.65
CA GLY A 106 -32.20 8.95 11.94
C GLY A 106 -30.87 8.58 12.58
N PHE A 107 -30.94 8.15 13.84
CA PHE A 107 -29.74 7.87 14.65
C PHE A 107 -29.75 6.48 15.31
N PRO A 108 -28.57 5.85 15.47
CA PRO A 108 -27.32 6.19 14.78
C PRO A 108 -27.40 5.83 13.30
N THR A 109 -26.79 6.66 12.46
CA THR A 109 -26.51 6.34 11.06
C THR A 109 -25.00 6.27 10.90
N ILE A 110 -24.49 5.23 10.25
CA ILE A 110 -23.06 5.05 10.01
C ILE A 110 -22.84 5.13 8.51
N LEU A 111 -21.98 6.04 8.07
CA LEU A 111 -21.60 6.20 6.67
C LEU A 111 -20.13 5.82 6.47
N VAL A 112 -19.86 5.21 5.33
CA VAL A 112 -18.53 4.76 4.90
C VAL A 112 -18.07 5.67 3.77
N PHE A 113 -16.91 6.29 3.97
CA PHE A 113 -16.25 7.20 3.05
C PHE A 113 -15.01 6.49 2.50
N GLY A 114 -15.20 5.80 1.38
CA GLY A 114 -14.17 5.02 0.67
C GLY A 114 -13.24 5.90 -0.17
N ALA A 115 -12.66 5.35 -1.25
CA ALA A 115 -11.77 6.11 -2.13
C ALA A 115 -12.48 7.31 -2.78
N ASP A 116 -13.70 7.09 -3.28
CA ASP A 116 -14.60 8.18 -3.70
C ASP A 116 -15.31 8.77 -2.48
N LYS A 117 -14.82 9.93 -2.03
CA LYS A 117 -15.37 10.65 -0.87
C LYS A 117 -16.70 11.34 -1.16
N GLU A 118 -17.09 11.49 -2.43
CA GLU A 118 -18.34 12.13 -2.85
C GLU A 118 -19.52 11.14 -2.90
N SER A 119 -19.24 9.83 -2.93
CA SER A 119 -20.25 8.77 -2.97
C SER A 119 -20.23 7.88 -1.71
N PRO A 120 -20.43 8.44 -0.49
CA PRO A 120 -20.46 7.61 0.72
C PRO A 120 -21.70 6.72 0.74
N PHE A 121 -21.57 5.55 1.36
CA PHE A 121 -22.65 4.57 1.46
C PHE A 121 -22.92 4.14 2.90
N PRO A 122 -24.16 3.73 3.23
CA PRO A 122 -24.53 3.38 4.60
C PRO A 122 -24.00 2.00 5.00
N TYR A 123 -23.49 1.90 6.23
CA TYR A 123 -23.22 0.61 6.87
C TYR A 123 -24.51 0.02 7.44
N GLN A 124 -24.85 -1.19 7.00
CA GLN A 124 -26.07 -1.91 7.40
C GLN A 124 -25.80 -3.17 8.26
N GLY A 125 -24.55 -3.41 8.63
CA GLY A 125 -24.16 -4.58 9.42
C GLY A 125 -24.50 -4.47 10.90
N ALA A 126 -24.10 -5.50 11.66
CA ALA A 126 -24.33 -5.56 13.09
C ALA A 126 -23.51 -4.51 13.85
N ARG A 127 -24.12 -3.88 14.85
CA ARG A 127 -23.52 -2.79 15.65
C ARG A 127 -22.58 -3.27 16.77
N ALA A 128 -22.04 -4.47 16.63
CA ALA A 128 -21.00 -5.00 17.51
C ALA A 128 -19.62 -4.63 16.96
N ALA A 129 -18.67 -4.35 17.85
CA ALA A 129 -17.31 -3.94 17.49
C ALA A 129 -16.65 -4.92 16.51
N SER A 130 -16.77 -6.23 16.76
CA SER A 130 -16.20 -7.26 15.87
C SER A 130 -16.79 -7.21 14.45
N ALA A 131 -18.08 -6.91 14.30
CA ALA A 131 -18.72 -6.80 12.98
C ALA A 131 -18.32 -5.50 12.26
N ILE A 132 -18.12 -4.41 13.00
CA ILE A 132 -17.61 -3.15 12.46
C ILE A 132 -16.14 -3.31 12.06
N GLU A 133 -15.34 -3.98 12.88
CA GLU A 133 -13.92 -4.28 12.62
C GLU A 133 -13.75 -5.13 11.36
N SER A 134 -14.43 -6.27 11.27
CA SER A 134 -14.35 -7.13 10.09
C SER A 134 -14.78 -6.40 8.82
N PHE A 135 -15.87 -5.64 8.88
CA PHE A 135 -16.32 -4.82 7.75
C PHE A 135 -15.29 -3.76 7.36
N ALA A 136 -14.72 -3.05 8.34
CA ALA A 136 -13.74 -1.99 8.09
C ALA A 136 -12.49 -2.53 7.41
N LEU A 137 -11.99 -3.70 7.84
CA LEU A 137 -10.85 -4.37 7.22
C LEU A 137 -11.17 -4.84 5.80
N GLU A 138 -12.34 -5.42 5.57
CA GLU A 138 -12.78 -5.81 4.22
C GLU A 138 -12.88 -4.59 3.28
N GLN A 139 -13.40 -3.47 3.77
CA GLN A 139 -13.45 -2.23 3.00
C GLN A 139 -12.06 -1.64 2.75
N LEU A 140 -11.14 -1.73 3.72
CA LEU A 140 -9.77 -1.28 3.54
C LEU A 140 -9.08 -2.07 2.43
N GLU A 141 -9.29 -3.40 2.38
CA GLU A 141 -8.80 -4.24 1.30
C GLU A 141 -9.47 -3.94 -0.05
N ALA A 142 -10.77 -3.69 -0.07
CA ALA A 142 -11.52 -3.43 -1.30
C ALA A 142 -11.19 -2.05 -1.91
N ASN A 143 -10.86 -1.08 -1.07
CA ASN A 143 -10.48 0.28 -1.45
C ASN A 143 -8.96 0.51 -1.44
N ALA A 144 -8.17 -0.55 -1.33
CA ALA A 144 -6.73 -0.47 -1.51
C ALA A 144 -6.43 0.13 -2.90
N ALA A 145 -5.41 0.98 -2.97
CA ALA A 145 -5.00 1.58 -4.24
C ALA A 145 -4.81 0.49 -5.31
N PRO A 146 -5.11 0.78 -6.59
CA PRO A 146 -4.84 -0.15 -7.67
C PRO A 146 -3.40 -0.64 -7.57
N PRO A 147 -3.15 -1.94 -7.72
CA PRO A 147 -1.80 -2.45 -7.68
C PRO A 147 -0.99 -1.82 -8.81
N GLU A 148 0.21 -1.37 -8.46
CA GLU A 148 1.16 -0.78 -9.39
C GLU A 148 2.32 -1.74 -9.62
N VAL A 149 2.86 -1.73 -10.84
CA VAL A 149 4.09 -2.43 -11.20
C VAL A 149 5.14 -1.37 -11.51
N SER A 150 5.97 -1.03 -10.51
CA SER A 150 6.94 0.06 -10.62
C SER A 150 8.28 -0.41 -11.19
N GLU A 151 8.97 0.46 -11.93
CA GLU A 151 10.34 0.19 -12.39
C GLU A 151 11.35 0.38 -11.26
N LEU A 152 12.26 -0.58 -11.10
CA LEU A 152 13.33 -0.56 -10.13
C LEU A 152 14.51 0.26 -10.65
N THR A 153 14.42 1.58 -10.44
CA THR A 153 15.40 2.56 -10.93
C THR A 153 16.37 3.07 -9.86
N SER A 154 16.14 2.77 -8.58
CA SER A 154 16.95 3.28 -7.47
C SER A 154 16.82 2.45 -6.20
N ALA A 155 17.76 2.66 -5.27
CA ALA A 155 17.72 2.08 -3.93
C ALA A 155 16.46 2.49 -3.15
N ASP A 156 15.97 3.72 -3.35
CA ASP A 156 14.74 4.21 -2.72
C ASP A 156 13.52 3.38 -3.16
N VAL A 157 13.43 3.01 -4.44
CA VAL A 157 12.36 2.14 -4.94
C VAL A 157 12.48 0.74 -4.32
N MET A 158 13.70 0.20 -4.18
CA MET A 158 13.92 -1.09 -3.50
C MET A 158 13.46 -1.04 -2.04
N GLU A 159 13.79 0.02 -1.32
CA GLU A 159 13.41 0.18 0.08
C GLU A 159 11.89 0.37 0.23
N GLU A 160 11.32 1.32 -0.51
CA GLU A 160 9.89 1.66 -0.44
C GLU A 160 9.01 0.49 -0.90
N LYS A 161 9.34 -0.16 -2.03
CA LYS A 161 8.48 -1.17 -2.63
C LYS A 161 8.80 -2.58 -2.16
N CYS A 162 10.08 -2.94 -1.99
CA CYS A 162 10.46 -4.31 -1.67
C CYS A 162 10.72 -4.55 -0.18
N ALA A 163 11.38 -3.63 0.53
CA ALA A 163 11.66 -3.82 1.96
C ALA A 163 10.42 -3.62 2.85
N SER A 164 9.44 -2.83 2.41
CA SER A 164 8.16 -2.67 3.10
C SER A 164 7.25 -3.89 2.97
N ALA A 165 7.31 -4.60 1.83
CA ALA A 165 6.49 -5.75 1.51
C ALA A 165 6.89 -7.02 2.29
N ALA A 166 5.97 -7.99 2.38
CA ALA A 166 6.30 -9.32 2.90
C ALA A 166 7.08 -10.16 1.88
N ILE A 167 6.74 -10.01 0.60
CA ILE A 167 7.42 -10.61 -0.56
C ILE A 167 7.41 -9.57 -1.68
N CYS A 168 8.56 -9.33 -2.31
CA CYS A 168 8.68 -8.49 -3.49
C CYS A 168 8.96 -9.37 -4.71
N PHE A 169 8.06 -9.38 -5.69
CA PHE A 169 8.28 -10.06 -6.95
C PHE A 169 9.02 -9.12 -7.90
N VAL A 170 10.28 -9.45 -8.20
CA VAL A 170 11.13 -8.68 -9.10
C VAL A 170 11.17 -9.39 -10.44
N SER A 171 10.72 -8.71 -11.50
CA SER A 171 10.75 -9.21 -12.87
C SER A 171 11.85 -8.53 -13.67
N PHE A 172 12.75 -9.32 -14.25
CA PHE A 172 13.76 -8.81 -15.16
C PHE A 172 13.27 -9.03 -16.58
N LEU A 173 12.96 -7.93 -17.27
CA LEU A 173 12.39 -7.94 -18.61
C LEU A 173 13.51 -7.83 -19.66
N PRO A 174 13.30 -8.37 -20.88
CA PRO A 174 14.28 -8.22 -21.95
C PRO A 174 14.61 -6.74 -22.22
N ASP A 175 15.79 -6.51 -22.80
CA ASP A 175 16.19 -5.18 -23.21
C ASP A 175 15.17 -4.57 -24.17
N ILE A 176 15.04 -3.25 -24.15
CA ILE A 176 14.05 -2.55 -24.96
C ILE A 176 14.34 -2.71 -26.46
N LEU A 177 15.60 -2.91 -26.84
CA LEU A 177 16.00 -3.15 -28.22
C LEU A 177 15.46 -4.50 -28.73
N ASP A 178 15.35 -5.49 -27.85
CA ASP A 178 14.84 -6.83 -28.13
C ASP A 178 13.31 -6.90 -28.07
N SER A 179 12.71 -6.40 -26.97
CA SER A 179 11.26 -6.52 -26.76
C SER A 179 10.45 -5.48 -27.53
N LYS A 180 11.07 -4.33 -27.84
CA LYS A 180 10.36 -3.08 -28.19
C LYS A 180 9.38 -2.65 -27.07
N ALA A 181 8.77 -1.48 -27.24
CA ALA A 181 7.77 -0.95 -26.32
C ALA A 181 6.53 -1.84 -26.28
N GLU A 182 6.11 -2.39 -27.42
CA GLU A 182 4.96 -3.30 -27.48
C GLU A 182 5.17 -4.57 -26.65
N GLY A 183 6.33 -5.22 -26.78
CA GLY A 183 6.66 -6.41 -26.00
C GLY A 183 6.78 -6.10 -24.51
N ARG A 184 7.43 -4.99 -24.15
CA ARG A 184 7.53 -4.54 -22.76
C ARG A 184 6.15 -4.28 -22.14
N ASN A 185 5.28 -3.57 -22.84
CA ASN A 185 3.92 -3.30 -22.38
C ASN A 185 3.11 -4.58 -22.17
N LYS A 186 3.25 -5.59 -23.03
CA LYS A 186 2.61 -6.91 -22.82
C LYS A 186 3.08 -7.58 -21.52
N TYR A 187 4.37 -7.49 -21.19
CA TYR A 187 4.87 -7.99 -19.92
C TYR A 187 4.32 -7.19 -18.73
N LEU A 188 4.28 -5.86 -18.82
CA LEU A 188 3.72 -5.01 -17.77
C LEU A 188 2.24 -5.28 -17.53
N GLU A 189 1.44 -5.44 -18.59
CA GLU A 189 0.02 -5.81 -18.50
C GLU A 189 -0.17 -7.18 -17.84
N LEU A 190 0.69 -8.16 -18.16
CA LEU A 190 0.69 -9.46 -17.50
C LEU A 190 0.99 -9.33 -16.01
N LEU A 191 2.03 -8.58 -15.64
CA LEU A 191 2.40 -8.35 -14.25
C LEU A 191 1.30 -7.63 -13.47
N LEU A 192 0.67 -6.61 -14.07
CA LEU A 192 -0.47 -5.90 -13.49
C LEU A 192 -1.67 -6.85 -13.29
N SER A 193 -1.93 -7.71 -14.26
CA SER A 193 -3.00 -8.73 -14.16
C SER A 193 -2.75 -9.71 -13.01
N VAL A 194 -1.49 -10.07 -12.75
CA VAL A 194 -1.11 -10.88 -11.59
C VAL A 194 -1.27 -10.07 -10.31
N ALA A 195 -0.75 -8.84 -10.26
CA ALA A 195 -0.80 -7.98 -9.09
C ALA A 195 -2.26 -7.71 -8.65
N GLU A 196 -3.18 -7.53 -9.59
CA GLU A 196 -4.63 -7.40 -9.33
C GLU A 196 -5.23 -8.63 -8.64
N LYS A 197 -4.83 -9.84 -9.05
CA LYS A 197 -5.26 -11.08 -8.38
C LYS A 197 -4.77 -11.18 -6.94
N PHE A 198 -3.64 -10.56 -6.63
CA PHE A 198 -2.99 -10.62 -5.31
C PHE A 198 -3.02 -9.29 -4.55
N LYS A 199 -3.85 -8.32 -4.94
CA LYS A 199 -3.92 -6.97 -4.32
C LYS A 199 -4.21 -6.98 -2.81
N LYS A 200 -4.83 -8.05 -2.31
CA LYS A 200 -5.11 -8.27 -0.87
C LYS A 200 -3.91 -8.82 -0.11
N SER A 201 -2.89 -9.32 -0.81
CA SER A 201 -1.69 -9.88 -0.22
C SER A 201 -0.69 -8.76 0.04
N PRO A 202 0.15 -8.86 1.08
CA PRO A 202 1.22 -7.90 1.35
C PRO A 202 2.41 -8.08 0.39
N TYR A 203 2.13 -8.16 -0.91
CA TYR A 203 3.10 -8.39 -1.97
C TYR A 203 3.31 -7.12 -2.77
N SER A 204 4.52 -6.96 -3.27
CA SER A 204 4.89 -5.88 -4.18
C SER A 204 5.39 -6.47 -5.48
N PHE A 205 5.14 -5.79 -6.60
CA PHE A 205 5.57 -6.20 -7.93
C PHE A 205 6.40 -5.07 -8.53
N VAL A 206 7.65 -5.37 -8.87
CA VAL A 206 8.57 -4.42 -9.49
C VAL A 206 9.21 -5.08 -10.70
N TRP A 207 9.73 -4.27 -11.61
CA TRP A 207 10.45 -4.76 -12.77
C TRP A 207 11.74 -3.97 -13.03
N ALA A 208 12.71 -4.60 -13.68
CA ALA A 208 13.92 -3.96 -14.16
C ALA A 208 14.20 -4.41 -15.60
N GLY A 209 14.77 -3.53 -16.42
CA GLY A 209 15.34 -3.95 -17.71
C GLY A 209 16.58 -4.83 -17.49
N ALA A 210 16.76 -5.82 -18.36
CA ALA A 210 17.94 -6.67 -18.39
C ALA A 210 19.25 -5.86 -18.32
N GLY A 211 20.16 -6.25 -17.42
CA GLY A 211 21.46 -5.61 -17.24
C GLY A 211 21.43 -4.25 -16.54
N LYS A 212 20.26 -3.68 -16.24
CA LYS A 212 20.16 -2.40 -15.51
C LYS A 212 20.50 -2.56 -14.03
N GLN A 213 20.32 -3.75 -13.46
CA GLN A 213 20.55 -4.02 -12.04
C GLN A 213 21.52 -5.21 -11.86
N ALA A 214 22.73 -5.08 -12.40
CA ALA A 214 23.70 -6.17 -12.53
C ALA A 214 24.07 -6.88 -11.20
N ASP A 215 24.22 -6.15 -10.09
CA ASP A 215 24.52 -6.75 -8.77
C ASP A 215 23.36 -7.61 -8.29
N LEU A 216 22.14 -7.07 -8.33
CA LEU A 216 20.93 -7.80 -7.97
C LEU A 216 20.73 -9.03 -8.87
N GLU A 217 20.84 -8.86 -10.20
CA GLU A 217 20.72 -9.95 -11.19
C GLU A 217 21.70 -11.08 -10.89
N LYS A 218 22.97 -10.74 -10.62
CA LYS A 218 23.99 -11.71 -10.26
C LYS A 218 23.67 -12.45 -8.97
N GLN A 219 23.26 -11.75 -7.91
CA GLN A 219 22.93 -12.37 -6.62
C GLN A 219 21.75 -13.33 -6.74
N VAL A 220 20.74 -12.98 -7.55
CA VAL A 220 19.58 -13.83 -7.74
C VAL A 220 19.74 -14.88 -8.85
N GLY A 221 20.92 -14.93 -9.50
CA GLY A 221 21.22 -15.88 -10.56
C GLY A 221 20.44 -15.64 -11.85
N VAL A 222 20.00 -14.41 -12.09
CA VAL A 222 19.36 -13.96 -13.33
C VAL A 222 20.42 -13.51 -14.33
N GLY A 223 20.19 -13.75 -15.62
CA GLY A 223 21.14 -13.49 -16.71
C GLY A 223 21.79 -14.76 -17.28
N GLY A 224 21.87 -15.85 -16.50
CA GLY A 224 22.40 -17.13 -16.98
C GLY A 224 21.43 -17.96 -17.83
N TYR A 225 20.12 -17.82 -17.59
CA TYR A 225 19.06 -18.57 -18.28
C TYR A 225 18.26 -17.74 -19.30
N GLY A 226 18.62 -16.45 -19.46
CA GLY A 226 17.94 -15.51 -20.35
C GLY A 226 16.81 -14.71 -19.69
N TYR A 227 16.20 -13.82 -20.48
CA TYR A 227 15.09 -12.94 -20.11
C TYR A 227 13.85 -13.31 -20.93
N PRO A 228 12.61 -13.11 -20.41
CA PRO A 228 12.29 -12.57 -19.08
C PRO A 228 12.54 -13.58 -17.94
N ALA A 229 12.83 -13.06 -16.75
CA ALA A 229 12.98 -13.84 -15.53
C ALA A 229 12.22 -13.19 -14.36
N MET A 230 11.81 -13.98 -13.36
CA MET A 230 11.15 -13.46 -12.15
C MET A 230 11.74 -14.12 -10.91
N VAL A 231 11.87 -13.35 -9.83
CA VAL A 231 12.23 -13.86 -8.51
C VAL A 231 11.29 -13.33 -7.43
N ALA A 232 10.96 -14.17 -6.46
CA ALA A 232 10.29 -13.76 -5.23
C ALA A 232 11.37 -13.42 -4.19
N LEU A 233 11.48 -12.15 -3.84
CA LEU A 233 12.48 -11.61 -2.92
C LEU A 233 11.89 -11.36 -1.54
N ASN A 234 12.55 -11.83 -0.49
CA ASN A 234 12.25 -11.48 0.89
C ASN A 234 13.46 -10.80 1.52
N VAL A 235 13.49 -9.47 1.45
CA VAL A 235 14.61 -8.65 1.94
C VAL A 235 14.84 -8.86 3.43
N LYS A 236 13.77 -8.92 4.24
CA LYS A 236 13.86 -9.09 5.71
C LYS A 236 14.43 -10.44 6.11
N LYS A 237 14.13 -11.49 5.35
CA LYS A 237 14.65 -12.85 5.61
C LYS A 237 15.97 -13.13 4.90
N GLY A 238 16.46 -12.21 4.07
CA GLY A 238 17.67 -12.43 3.28
C GLY A 238 17.54 -13.65 2.36
N ALA A 239 16.37 -13.86 1.74
CA ALA A 239 16.10 -15.04 0.93
C ALA A 239 15.37 -14.69 -0.36
N TYR A 240 15.58 -15.49 -1.40
CA TYR A 240 14.88 -15.36 -2.67
C TYR A 240 14.50 -16.72 -3.25
N ALA A 241 13.54 -16.76 -4.16
CA ALA A 241 13.21 -17.94 -4.95
C ALA A 241 13.04 -17.55 -6.42
N PRO A 242 13.72 -18.19 -7.38
CA PRO A 242 13.49 -17.92 -8.78
C PRO A 242 12.25 -18.65 -9.31
N LEU A 243 11.55 -18.02 -10.26
CA LEU A 243 10.55 -18.69 -11.10
C LEU A 243 11.27 -19.72 -11.98
N ARG A 244 10.89 -20.99 -11.87
CA ARG A 244 11.50 -22.11 -12.61
C ARG A 244 10.63 -22.66 -13.74
N SER A 245 9.53 -21.98 -14.05
CA SER A 245 8.61 -22.32 -15.14
C SER A 245 8.55 -21.18 -16.16
N ALA A 246 7.70 -21.32 -17.17
CA ALA A 246 7.56 -20.33 -18.23
C ALA A 246 7.06 -18.99 -17.68
N PHE A 247 7.47 -17.89 -18.32
CA PHE A 247 7.02 -16.54 -17.99
C PHE A 247 5.62 -16.28 -18.57
N GLU A 248 4.63 -17.04 -18.09
CA GLU A 248 3.24 -16.99 -18.54
C GLU A 248 2.30 -16.73 -17.37
N LEU A 249 1.11 -16.20 -17.66
CA LEU A 249 0.16 -15.76 -16.64
C LEU A 249 -0.20 -16.87 -15.64
N ALA A 250 -0.43 -18.09 -16.11
CA ALA A 250 -0.81 -19.22 -15.25
C ALA A 250 0.34 -19.63 -14.32
N GLU A 251 1.54 -19.75 -14.88
CA GLU A 251 2.75 -20.14 -14.19
C GLU A 251 3.18 -19.11 -13.14
N ILE A 252 3.19 -17.82 -13.52
CA ILE A 252 3.48 -16.73 -12.59
C ILE A 252 2.41 -16.67 -11.48
N THR A 253 1.14 -16.83 -11.82
CA THR A 253 0.06 -16.85 -10.82
C THR A 253 0.28 -17.98 -9.81
N GLU A 254 0.67 -19.18 -10.26
CA GLU A 254 0.91 -20.30 -9.36
C GLU A 254 2.16 -20.09 -8.51
N PHE A 255 3.25 -19.59 -9.11
CA PHE A 255 4.46 -19.23 -8.40
C PHE A 255 4.22 -18.23 -7.26
N VAL A 256 3.43 -17.18 -7.51
CA VAL A 256 3.05 -16.20 -6.47
C VAL A 256 2.27 -16.86 -5.32
N LYS A 257 1.34 -17.78 -5.62
CA LYS A 257 0.62 -18.53 -4.58
C LYS A 257 1.56 -19.40 -3.76
N GLU A 258 2.47 -20.13 -4.41
CA GLU A 258 3.41 -21.01 -3.72
C GLU A 258 4.35 -20.22 -2.82
N ALA A 259 4.90 -19.11 -3.31
CA ALA A 259 5.74 -18.21 -2.52
C ALA A 259 5.00 -17.72 -1.26
N GLY A 260 3.72 -17.36 -1.39
CA GLY A 260 2.86 -16.97 -0.27
C GLY A 260 2.64 -18.04 0.80
N ARG A 261 2.73 -19.32 0.43
CA ARG A 261 2.58 -20.47 1.35
C ARG A 261 3.89 -20.90 2.00
N GLY A 262 4.95 -20.12 1.85
CA GLY A 262 6.29 -20.39 2.37
C GLY A 262 7.31 -20.79 1.30
N GLY A 263 6.87 -20.97 0.06
CA GLY A 263 7.73 -21.29 -1.08
C GLY A 263 8.40 -22.66 -1.01
N LYS A 264 8.86 -23.16 -2.15
CA LYS A 264 9.83 -24.26 -2.24
C LYS A 264 11.06 -23.74 -2.95
N GLY A 265 12.25 -24.18 -2.51
CA GLY A 265 13.50 -23.81 -3.17
C GLY A 265 13.98 -22.38 -2.89
N ASN A 266 13.69 -21.85 -1.69
CA ASN A 266 14.27 -20.59 -1.23
C ASN A 266 15.79 -20.73 -1.12
N LEU A 267 16.50 -19.75 -1.66
CA LEU A 267 17.95 -19.62 -1.66
C LEU A 267 18.34 -18.40 -0.80
N PRO A 268 19.50 -18.44 -0.13
CA PRO A 268 20.00 -17.30 0.63
C PRO A 268 20.46 -16.17 -0.30
N LEU A 269 20.23 -14.93 0.10
CA LEU A 269 20.85 -13.75 -0.53
C LEU A 269 22.23 -13.51 0.06
N GLU A 270 23.20 -13.15 -0.80
CA GLU A 270 24.56 -12.80 -0.39
C GLU A 270 24.64 -11.33 0.09
N GLY A 271 23.82 -10.99 1.09
CA GLY A 271 23.73 -9.64 1.66
C GLY A 271 22.56 -8.82 1.11
N ALA A 272 22.60 -7.50 1.35
CA ALA A 272 21.61 -6.58 0.80
C ALA A 272 21.97 -6.27 -0.65
N PRO A 273 21.05 -6.45 -1.62
CA PRO A 273 21.33 -6.16 -3.02
C PRO A 273 21.55 -4.67 -3.24
N THR A 274 22.57 -4.32 -4.01
CA THR A 274 22.85 -2.93 -4.38
C THR A 274 22.09 -2.59 -5.66
N VAL A 275 21.23 -1.57 -5.59
CA VAL A 275 20.48 -1.08 -6.74
C VAL A 275 21.14 0.18 -7.27
N VAL A 276 21.44 0.17 -8.57
CA VAL A 276 22.08 1.30 -9.27
C VAL A 276 20.99 2.28 -9.71
N GLN A 277 21.29 3.58 -9.60
CA GLN A 277 20.44 4.63 -10.14
C GLN A 277 20.39 4.53 -11.67
N SER A 278 19.19 4.42 -12.25
CA SER A 278 18.98 4.41 -13.70
C SER A 278 17.91 5.43 -14.11
N GLU A 279 17.97 5.86 -15.36
CA GLU A 279 16.88 6.64 -15.95
C GLU A 279 15.65 5.74 -16.14
N PRO A 280 14.45 6.20 -15.73
CA PRO A 280 13.20 5.48 -15.99
C PRO A 280 12.98 5.32 -17.49
N TRP A 281 12.34 4.22 -17.88
CA TRP A 281 11.95 4.01 -19.25
C TRP A 281 10.94 5.08 -19.70
N ASP A 282 11.21 5.68 -20.86
CA ASP A 282 10.45 6.80 -21.44
C ASP A 282 9.14 6.37 -22.13
N GLY A 283 8.86 5.06 -22.15
CA GLY A 283 7.69 4.46 -22.80
C GLY A 283 7.85 4.24 -24.31
N LYS A 284 9.04 4.46 -24.88
CA LYS A 284 9.30 4.33 -26.32
C LYS A 284 10.24 3.16 -26.64
N ASP A 285 10.38 2.86 -27.92
CA ASP A 285 11.38 1.91 -28.40
C ASP A 285 12.79 2.45 -28.15
N GLY A 286 13.74 1.56 -27.89
CA GLY A 286 15.14 1.95 -27.82
C GLY A 286 15.67 2.33 -29.20
N GLU A 287 16.47 3.39 -29.23
CA GLU A 287 17.25 3.77 -30.39
C GLU A 287 18.55 2.96 -30.41
N VAL A 288 18.89 2.35 -31.54
CA VAL A 288 20.21 1.76 -31.73
C VAL A 288 21.18 2.92 -31.86
N ILE A 289 22.05 3.10 -30.87
CA ILE A 289 23.18 4.01 -31.01
C ILE A 289 24.09 3.33 -32.03
N GLU A 290 24.07 3.82 -33.27
CA GLU A 290 25.13 3.53 -34.23
C GLU A 290 26.39 4.15 -33.65
N GLU A 291 27.17 3.35 -32.92
CA GLU A 291 28.56 3.71 -32.67
C GLU A 291 29.19 3.74 -34.06
N ASP A 292 29.49 4.94 -34.56
CA ASP A 292 30.25 5.16 -35.78
C ASP A 292 31.40 4.15 -35.77
N GLU A 293 31.33 3.15 -36.66
CA GLU A 293 32.41 2.20 -36.86
C GLU A 293 33.67 3.05 -37.03
N PHE A 294 34.58 3.02 -36.05
CA PHE A 294 35.94 3.49 -36.27
C PHE A 294 36.41 2.76 -37.51
N SER A 295 36.45 3.46 -38.64
CA SER A 295 36.70 2.83 -39.93
C SER A 295 38.03 2.12 -39.81
N LEU A 296 38.02 0.81 -40.00
CA LEU A 296 39.25 0.00 -40.04
C LEU A 296 40.24 0.57 -41.07
N GLU A 297 39.78 1.36 -42.05
CA GLU A 297 40.63 2.09 -42.99
C GLU A 297 41.47 3.18 -42.32
N GLU A 298 40.95 3.86 -41.30
CA GLU A 298 41.69 4.88 -40.53
C GLU A 298 42.78 4.24 -39.65
N LEU A 299 42.54 3.01 -39.19
CA LEU A 299 43.48 2.22 -38.38
C LEU A 299 44.53 1.48 -39.21
N MET A 300 44.25 1.19 -40.48
CA MET A 300 45.22 0.57 -41.41
C MET A 300 46.03 1.60 -42.22
N ALA A 301 45.57 2.86 -42.31
CA ALA A 301 46.27 3.93 -43.03
C ALA A 301 47.64 4.29 -42.41
N ASP A 302 47.89 3.98 -41.13
CA ASP A 302 49.16 4.28 -40.44
C ASP A 302 50.26 3.21 -40.66
N SER A 303 50.01 2.17 -41.48
CA SER A 303 50.96 1.07 -41.69
C SER A 303 51.74 1.09 -43.02
N SER A 304 51.59 2.14 -43.84
CA SER A 304 52.35 2.31 -45.09
C SER A 304 53.31 3.49 -45.05
N ALA A 305 54.37 3.36 -44.25
CA ALA A 305 55.55 4.20 -44.39
C ALA A 305 56.30 3.85 -45.70
N PRO A 306 56.83 4.82 -46.45
CA PRO A 306 57.57 4.54 -47.68
C PRO A 306 58.94 3.94 -47.35
N ASN A 307 59.33 2.90 -48.10
CA ASN A 307 60.74 2.51 -48.23
C ASN A 307 61.52 3.72 -48.79
N ASP A 308 62.31 4.37 -47.94
CA ASP A 308 63.36 5.28 -48.40
C ASP A 308 64.59 4.45 -48.82
N GLU A 309 64.87 4.44 -50.12
CA GLU A 309 66.18 4.12 -50.67
C GLU A 309 67.17 5.24 -50.29
N LEU A 310 68.25 4.90 -49.58
CA LEU A 310 69.66 5.27 -49.86
C LEU A 310 70.61 4.74 -48.78
#